data_AF-A0A7J4KTC0-F1
#
_entry.id   AF-A0A7J4KTC0-F1
#
_cell.length_a   1.000
_cell.length_b   1.000
_cell.length_c   1.000
_cell.angle_alpha   90.00
_cell.angle_beta   90.00
_cell.angle_gamma   90.00
#
_symmetry.space_group_name_H-M   'P 1'
#
loop_
_entity.id
_entity.type
_entity.pdbx_description
1 polymer ?
#
loop_
_entity_poly.entity_id
_entity_poly.type
_entity_poly.pdbx_seq_one_letter_code
_entity_poly.pdbx_strand_id
1 'polypeptide(L)'
;MKTHLRRTTFRTRLRSKKIAEFLISLGIPSGKKTLVMKTPDWILRGSEEIQRSYIRGWMDAEGCVTRLLLKREKKNYIYPKISMQVANSPIRDEICAMMEKFGVRFSKWNSGNMHGFAVTGFKNAGEYMNAVGFTHPRKLTAWGLTWHTMTKTMGCDSERRSESHKLGRSSDWGL
;
A
#
# COMPACT_ATOMS: atom_id res chain seq x y z
N MET A 1 4.58 -2.91 30.62
CA MET A 1 5.97 -3.35 30.36
C MET A 1 6.16 -3.49 28.85
N LYS A 2 6.83 -2.53 28.16
CA LYS A 2 7.13 -2.64 26.72
C LYS A 2 8.39 -3.47 26.56
N THR A 3 8.25 -4.74 26.19
CA THR A 3 9.40 -5.55 25.80
C THR A 3 10.00 -4.97 24.52
N HIS A 4 11.19 -4.38 24.62
CA HIS A 4 11.99 -4.01 23.45
C HIS A 4 12.42 -5.30 22.74
N LEU A 5 11.57 -5.81 21.84
CA LEU A 5 11.98 -6.83 20.90
C LEU A 5 13.17 -6.29 20.10
N ARG A 6 14.37 -6.81 20.37
CA ARG A 6 15.56 -6.50 19.58
C ARG A 6 15.25 -6.88 18.13
N ARG A 7 15.21 -5.88 17.26
CA ARG A 7 15.05 -6.12 15.82
C ARG A 7 16.38 -6.67 15.28
N THR A 8 16.46 -7.98 15.12
CA THR A 8 17.56 -8.59 14.36
C THR A 8 17.47 -8.12 12.91
N THR A 9 18.52 -7.46 12.44
CA THR A 9 18.62 -6.98 11.05
C THR A 9 19.61 -7.87 10.33
N PHE A 10 19.16 -8.54 9.28
CA PHE A 10 20.03 -9.31 8.38
C PHE A 10 20.51 -8.40 7.27
N ARG A 11 21.81 -8.50 6.93
CA ARG A 11 22.40 -7.72 5.85
C ARG A 11 23.18 -8.63 4.92
N THR A 12 22.77 -8.69 3.67
CA THR A 12 23.52 -9.32 2.60
C THR A 12 24.43 -8.28 1.93
N ARG A 13 25.65 -8.67 1.59
CA ARG A 13 26.59 -7.83 0.83
C ARG A 13 27.10 -8.61 -0.36
N LEU A 14 27.12 -7.96 -1.51
CA LEU A 14 27.65 -8.50 -2.75
C LEU A 14 28.94 -7.75 -3.11
N ARG A 15 30.03 -8.50 -3.35
CA ARG A 15 31.35 -7.95 -3.74
C ARG A 15 31.75 -8.45 -5.13
N SER A 16 30.92 -8.16 -6.14
CA SER A 16 31.19 -8.53 -7.52
C SER A 16 31.13 -7.30 -8.41
N LYS A 17 32.26 -6.96 -9.05
CA LYS A 17 32.35 -5.87 -10.01
C LYS A 17 31.40 -6.10 -11.19
N LYS A 18 31.37 -7.32 -11.73
CA LYS A 18 30.49 -7.71 -12.85
C LYS A 18 29.01 -7.46 -12.53
N ILE A 19 28.56 -7.80 -11.33
CA ILE A 19 27.16 -7.58 -10.95
C ILE A 19 26.87 -6.09 -10.73
N ALA A 20 27.81 -5.35 -10.14
CA ALA A 20 27.66 -3.90 -9.99
C ALA A 20 27.55 -3.20 -11.36
N GLU A 21 28.42 -3.56 -12.31
CA GLU A 21 28.39 -3.05 -13.68
C GLU A 21 27.10 -3.41 -14.40
N PHE A 22 26.62 -4.65 -14.22
CA PHE A 22 25.32 -5.08 -14.76
C PHE A 22 24.15 -4.24 -14.22
N LEU A 23 24.10 -3.98 -12.91
CA LEU A 23 23.05 -3.14 -12.33
C LEU A 23 23.12 -1.70 -12.86
N ILE A 24 24.32 -1.17 -13.07
CA ILE A 24 24.51 0.16 -13.68
C ILE A 24 24.03 0.16 -15.13
N SER A 25 24.32 -0.87 -15.92
CA SER A 25 23.82 -0.99 -17.29
C SER A 25 22.29 -1.12 -17.36
N LEU A 26 21.64 -1.59 -16.28
CA LEU A 26 20.18 -1.59 -16.15
C LEU A 26 19.61 -0.23 -15.72
N GLY A 27 20.43 0.81 -15.60
CA GLY A 27 20.02 2.17 -15.23
C GLY A 27 20.00 2.46 -13.74
N ILE A 28 20.57 1.58 -12.90
CA ILE A 28 20.67 1.84 -11.45
C ILE A 28 21.91 2.70 -11.18
N PRO A 29 21.77 3.92 -10.62
CA PRO A 29 22.90 4.81 -10.40
C PRO A 29 23.90 4.22 -9.38
N SER A 30 25.17 4.59 -9.53
CA SER A 30 26.22 4.34 -8.54
C SER A 30 26.22 5.43 -7.45
N GLY A 31 26.88 5.18 -6.31
CA GLY A 31 27.00 6.16 -5.23
C GLY A 31 25.73 6.37 -4.39
N LYS A 32 25.51 7.61 -3.91
CA LYS A 32 24.37 7.98 -3.04
C LYS A 32 23.08 8.05 -3.87
N LYS A 33 22.25 7.00 -3.79
CA LYS A 33 21.07 6.82 -4.67
C LYS A 33 19.80 7.52 -4.19
N THR A 34 19.74 7.91 -2.92
CA THR A 34 18.50 8.33 -2.25
C THR A 34 17.73 9.40 -3.01
N LEU A 35 18.40 10.40 -3.58
CA LEU A 35 17.75 11.55 -4.24
C LEU A 35 17.89 11.53 -5.78
N VAL A 36 18.68 10.63 -6.33
CA VAL A 36 19.00 10.59 -7.77
C VAL A 36 18.41 9.39 -8.48
N MET A 37 17.87 8.43 -7.74
CA MET A 37 17.18 7.26 -8.31
C MET A 37 16.04 7.72 -9.21
N LYS A 38 15.92 7.10 -10.39
CA LYS A 38 14.80 7.23 -11.31
C LYS A 38 14.34 5.84 -11.71
N THR A 39 13.09 5.68 -12.14
CA THR A 39 12.65 4.44 -12.76
C THR A 39 13.36 4.28 -14.11
N PRO A 40 14.08 3.17 -14.37
CA PRO A 40 14.71 2.95 -15.66
C PRO A 40 13.69 2.93 -16.82
N ASP A 41 14.03 3.54 -17.96
CA ASP A 41 13.12 3.66 -19.11
C ASP A 41 12.61 2.32 -19.64
N TRP A 42 13.41 1.26 -19.53
CA TRP A 42 13.00 -0.09 -19.95
C TRP A 42 11.88 -0.66 -19.06
N ILE A 43 11.74 -0.19 -17.81
CA ILE A 43 10.62 -0.53 -16.93
C ILE A 43 9.39 0.27 -17.33
N LEU A 44 9.53 1.58 -17.55
CA LEU A 44 8.44 2.46 -17.96
C LEU A 44 7.82 2.04 -19.30
N ARG A 45 8.66 1.59 -20.24
CA ARG A 45 8.25 1.07 -21.55
C ARG A 45 8.00 -0.45 -21.56
N GLY A 46 8.27 -1.11 -20.43
CA GLY A 46 8.10 -2.55 -20.29
C GLY A 46 6.63 -2.96 -20.26
N SER A 47 6.38 -4.26 -20.30
CA SER A 47 5.04 -4.82 -20.14
C SER A 47 4.43 -4.41 -18.80
N GLU A 48 3.10 -4.50 -18.69
CA GLU A 48 2.44 -4.24 -17.41
C GLU A 48 2.92 -5.16 -16.30
N GLU A 49 3.32 -6.38 -16.62
CA GLU A 49 3.89 -7.32 -15.66
C GLU A 49 5.23 -6.84 -15.09
N ILE A 50 6.11 -6.28 -15.93
CA ILE A 50 7.37 -5.67 -15.50
C ILE A 50 7.09 -4.48 -14.57
N GLN A 51 6.16 -3.63 -14.95
CA GLN A 51 5.76 -2.45 -14.15
C GLN A 51 5.17 -2.88 -12.79
N ARG A 52 4.24 -3.84 -12.78
CA ARG A 52 3.67 -4.41 -11.54
C ARG A 52 4.75 -5.01 -10.66
N SER A 53 5.69 -5.76 -11.22
CA SER A 53 6.81 -6.36 -10.49
C SER A 53 7.74 -5.30 -9.91
N TYR A 54 7.98 -4.22 -10.62
CA TYR A 54 8.77 -3.08 -10.13
C TYR A 54 8.10 -2.39 -8.94
N ILE A 55 6.81 -2.05 -9.04
CA ILE A 55 6.03 -1.47 -7.93
C ILE A 55 6.04 -2.42 -6.74
N ARG A 56 5.84 -3.73 -6.97
CA ARG A 56 5.86 -4.74 -5.93
C ARG A 56 7.20 -4.77 -5.20
N GLY A 57 8.32 -4.70 -5.91
CA GLY A 57 9.67 -4.63 -5.32
C GLY A 57 9.85 -3.42 -4.39
N TRP A 58 9.43 -2.23 -4.83
CA TRP A 58 9.41 -1.02 -3.98
C TRP A 58 8.53 -1.19 -2.76
N MET A 59 7.33 -1.71 -2.96
CA MET A 59 6.34 -1.90 -1.92
C MET A 59 6.73 -3.01 -0.95
N ASP A 60 7.57 -3.97 -1.34
CA ASP A 60 8.16 -4.99 -0.47
C ASP A 60 9.38 -4.48 0.31
N ALA A 61 10.14 -3.52 -0.21
CA ALA A 61 11.22 -2.87 0.52
C ALA A 61 10.71 -1.76 1.47
N GLU A 62 10.02 -0.76 0.92
CA GLU A 62 9.70 0.51 1.60
C GLU A 62 8.22 0.62 1.99
N GLY A 63 7.35 -0.20 1.40
CA GLY A 63 5.92 -0.18 1.70
C GLY A 63 5.62 -0.66 3.12
N CYS A 64 4.45 -0.26 3.62
CA CYS A 64 3.94 -0.63 4.93
C CYS A 64 2.46 -0.96 4.85
N VAL A 65 2.04 -1.99 5.60
CA VAL A 65 0.63 -2.37 5.75
C VAL A 65 0.27 -2.14 7.21
N THR A 66 -0.66 -1.23 7.44
CA THR A 66 -1.11 -0.82 8.79
C THR A 66 -2.62 -0.82 8.89
N ARG A 67 -3.11 -0.70 10.12
CA ARG A 67 -4.52 -0.52 10.43
C ARG A 67 -4.75 0.93 10.83
N LEU A 68 -5.61 1.62 10.10
CA LEU A 68 -6.06 2.95 10.46
C LEU A 68 -7.29 2.83 11.37
N LEU A 69 -7.19 3.39 12.56
CA LEU A 69 -8.31 3.55 13.48
C LEU A 69 -8.97 4.90 13.24
N LEU A 70 -10.20 4.89 12.73
CA LEU A 70 -11.04 6.07 12.61
C LEU A 70 -12.06 6.08 13.75
N LYS A 71 -11.96 7.08 14.62
CA LYS A 71 -12.95 7.31 15.68
C LYS A 71 -14.05 8.21 15.11
N ARG A 72 -15.30 7.75 15.15
CA ARG A 72 -16.47 8.59 14.82
C ARG A 72 -17.47 8.44 15.95
N GLU A 73 -17.73 9.55 16.64
CA GLU A 73 -18.63 9.61 17.79
C GLU A 73 -18.36 8.47 18.80
N LYS A 74 -19.26 7.49 18.88
CA LYS A 74 -19.22 6.34 19.80
C LYS A 74 -18.68 5.05 19.18
N LYS A 75 -18.23 5.07 17.91
CA LYS A 75 -17.78 3.89 17.18
C LYS A 75 -16.34 4.05 16.67
N ASN A 76 -15.58 2.97 16.80
CA ASN A 76 -14.24 2.86 16.24
C ASN A 76 -14.30 1.99 14.99
N TYR A 77 -13.80 2.51 13.88
CA TYR A 77 -13.70 1.80 12.62
C TYR A 77 -12.24 1.48 12.33
N ILE A 78 -11.98 0.27 11.85
CA ILE A 78 -10.64 -0.18 11.47
C ILE A 78 -10.60 -0.36 9.96
N TYR A 79 -9.65 0.30 9.30
CA TYR A 79 -9.45 0.19 7.86
C TYR A 79 -8.01 -0.23 7.54
N PRO A 80 -7.78 -0.99 6.45
CA PRO A 80 -6.44 -1.20 5.95
C PRO A 80 -5.90 0.13 5.42
N LYS A 81 -4.60 0.34 5.66
CA LYS A 81 -3.80 1.39 5.05
C LYS A 81 -2.52 0.77 4.52
N ILE A 82 -2.36 0.79 3.21
CA ILE A 82 -1.13 0.45 2.51
C ILE A 82 -0.45 1.78 2.16
N SER A 83 0.80 1.97 2.56
CA SER A 83 1.49 3.24 2.33
C SER A 83 2.98 3.05 2.06
N MET A 84 3.58 4.00 1.37
CA MET A 84 5.02 4.09 1.17
C MET A 84 5.45 5.54 1.39
N GLN A 85 6.69 5.72 1.86
CA GLN A 85 7.27 7.03 2.06
C GLN A 85 8.74 6.99 1.63
N VAL A 86 9.16 7.93 0.79
CA VAL A 86 10.52 8.02 0.25
C VAL A 86 10.99 9.48 0.25
N ALA A 87 12.30 9.71 0.29
CA ALA A 87 12.86 11.07 0.21
C ALA A 87 12.85 11.65 -1.22
N ASN A 88 12.69 10.80 -2.24
CA ASN A 88 12.71 11.17 -3.65
C ASN A 88 11.27 11.26 -4.19
N SER A 89 10.79 12.48 -4.38
CA SER A 89 9.45 12.76 -4.92
C SER A 89 9.25 12.20 -6.33
N PRO A 90 10.20 12.35 -7.28
CA PRO A 90 10.09 11.72 -8.60
C PRO A 90 9.75 10.23 -8.57
N ILE A 91 10.46 9.44 -7.75
CA ILE A 91 10.17 8.00 -7.61
C ILE A 91 8.76 7.74 -7.07
N ARG A 92 8.34 8.50 -6.06
CA ARG A 92 6.96 8.39 -5.55
C ARG A 92 5.96 8.66 -6.67
N ASP A 93 6.15 9.73 -7.44
CA ASP A 93 5.20 10.15 -8.47
C ASP A 93 5.16 9.17 -9.66
N GLU A 94 6.30 8.62 -10.07
CA GLU A 94 6.39 7.58 -11.09
C GLU A 94 5.64 6.31 -10.64
N ILE A 95 5.83 5.88 -9.39
CA ILE A 95 5.09 4.73 -8.82
C ILE A 95 3.59 5.02 -8.77
N CYS A 96 3.20 6.22 -8.33
CA CYS A 96 1.81 6.65 -8.30
C CYS A 96 1.16 6.62 -9.70
N ALA A 97 1.85 7.13 -10.72
CA ALA A 97 1.36 7.12 -12.10
C ALA A 97 1.17 5.69 -12.63
N MET A 98 2.10 4.78 -12.35
CA MET A 98 1.95 3.37 -12.72
C MET A 98 0.78 2.69 -11.97
N MET A 99 0.59 3.01 -10.68
CA MET A 99 -0.54 2.50 -9.90
C MET A 99 -1.89 2.99 -10.43
N GLU A 100 -1.96 4.26 -10.84
CA GLU A 100 -3.17 4.86 -11.42
C GLU A 100 -3.56 4.19 -12.73
N LYS A 101 -2.58 3.86 -13.59
CA LYS A 101 -2.80 3.05 -14.81
C LYS A 101 -3.45 1.69 -14.51
N PHE A 102 -3.16 1.10 -13.35
CA PHE A 102 -3.76 -0.17 -12.91
C PHE A 102 -5.07 0.01 -12.13
N GLY A 103 -5.66 1.21 -12.16
CA GLY A 103 -6.94 1.51 -11.51
C GLY A 103 -6.85 1.64 -9.99
N VAL A 104 -5.65 1.69 -9.41
CA VAL A 104 -5.48 1.77 -7.95
C VAL A 104 -5.59 3.23 -7.49
N ARG A 105 -6.57 3.49 -6.62
CA ARG A 105 -6.77 4.81 -6.03
C ARG A 105 -5.90 5.00 -4.77
N PHE A 106 -5.25 6.15 -4.68
CA PHE A 106 -4.41 6.52 -3.55
C PHE A 106 -4.53 8.02 -3.22
N SER A 107 -4.02 8.39 -2.04
CA SER A 107 -3.82 9.77 -1.63
C SER A 107 -2.33 10.06 -1.52
N LYS A 108 -1.88 11.23 -1.99
CA LYS A 108 -0.48 11.68 -1.86
C LYS A 108 -0.34 12.63 -0.69
N TRP A 109 0.83 12.66 -0.07
CA TRP A 109 1.17 13.59 0.99
C TRP A 109 2.66 13.90 1.01
N ASN A 110 3.01 15.03 1.60
CA ASN A 110 4.39 15.45 1.87
C ASN A 110 4.52 15.70 3.38
N SER A 111 5.64 15.32 3.98
CA SER A 111 5.98 15.65 5.37
C SER A 111 7.47 15.91 5.47
N GLY A 112 7.84 17.18 5.65
CA GLY A 112 9.23 17.62 5.55
C GLY A 112 9.85 17.18 4.23
N ASN A 113 11.03 16.54 4.29
CA ASN A 113 11.78 16.04 3.14
C ASN A 113 11.33 14.66 2.66
N MET A 114 10.15 14.21 3.08
CA MET A 114 9.64 12.90 2.76
C MET A 114 8.31 13.00 2.00
N HIS A 115 8.19 12.14 1.02
CA HIS A 115 7.13 12.11 0.03
C HIS A 115 6.46 10.75 0.09
N GLY A 116 5.16 10.73 0.35
CA GLY A 116 4.44 9.48 0.53
C GLY A 116 3.12 9.42 -0.21
N PHE A 117 2.58 8.21 -0.25
CA PHE A 117 1.21 7.96 -0.65
C PHE A 117 0.57 6.92 0.26
N ALA A 118 -0.76 6.85 0.23
CA ALA A 118 -1.53 5.85 0.95
C ALA A 118 -2.76 5.38 0.16
N VAL A 119 -2.90 4.07 0.04
CA VAL A 119 -4.13 3.37 -0.35
C VAL A 119 -4.87 3.01 0.93
N THR A 120 -6.02 3.64 1.15
CA THR A 120 -6.79 3.49 2.39
C THR A 120 -8.18 2.94 2.09
N GLY A 121 -8.67 2.08 2.99
CA GLY A 121 -9.99 1.49 2.89
C GLY A 121 -9.99 0.15 2.15
N PHE A 122 -10.97 -0.69 2.47
CA PHE A 122 -11.00 -2.09 2.02
C PHE A 122 -11.08 -2.23 0.51
N LYS A 123 -11.93 -1.44 -0.15
CA LYS A 123 -12.08 -1.47 -1.61
C LYS A 123 -10.76 -1.19 -2.32
N ASN A 124 -10.16 -0.02 -2.06
CA ASN A 124 -8.94 0.40 -2.74
C ASN A 124 -7.75 -0.50 -2.38
N ALA A 125 -7.67 -1.00 -1.14
CA ALA A 125 -6.63 -1.94 -0.75
C ALA A 125 -6.80 -3.31 -1.45
N GLY A 126 -8.04 -3.77 -1.65
CA GLY A 126 -8.33 -4.96 -2.45
C GLY A 126 -7.94 -4.76 -3.92
N GLU A 127 -8.27 -3.62 -4.52
CA GLU A 127 -7.86 -3.25 -5.87
C GLU A 127 -6.32 -3.27 -6.01
N TYR A 128 -5.59 -2.69 -5.04
CA TYR A 128 -4.13 -2.78 -5.00
C TYR A 128 -3.62 -4.23 -4.93
N MET A 129 -4.21 -5.05 -4.07
CA MET A 129 -3.77 -6.44 -3.90
C MET A 129 -4.00 -7.29 -5.15
N ASN A 130 -5.09 -7.04 -5.87
CA ASN A 130 -5.39 -7.69 -7.14
C ASN A 130 -4.46 -7.21 -8.27
N ALA A 131 -4.17 -5.91 -8.32
CA ALA A 131 -3.38 -5.31 -9.39
C ALA A 131 -1.87 -5.54 -9.22
N VAL A 132 -1.35 -5.44 -8.00
CA VAL A 132 0.09 -5.45 -7.71
C VAL A 132 0.43 -6.48 -6.63
N GLY A 133 -0.20 -6.37 -5.45
CA GLY A 133 0.05 -7.23 -4.31
C GLY A 133 1.42 -7.02 -3.64
N PHE A 134 1.84 -8.02 -2.85
CA PHE A 134 3.13 -8.10 -2.16
C PHE A 134 3.72 -9.49 -2.36
N THR A 135 5.05 -9.62 -2.28
CA THR A 135 5.69 -10.93 -2.08
C THR A 135 6.20 -11.12 -0.66
N HIS A 136 6.46 -10.03 0.07
CA HIS A 136 7.10 -10.12 1.38
C HIS A 136 6.16 -10.79 2.41
N PRO A 137 6.54 -11.94 3.03
CA PRO A 137 5.65 -12.72 3.88
C PRO A 137 5.00 -11.93 5.01
N ARG A 138 5.77 -11.07 5.70
CA ARG A 138 5.21 -10.22 6.78
C ARG A 138 4.14 -9.25 6.30
N LYS A 139 4.23 -8.73 5.06
CA LYS A 139 3.24 -7.81 4.48
C LYS A 139 1.99 -8.58 4.09
N LEU A 140 2.15 -9.77 3.53
CA LEU A 140 1.06 -10.71 3.30
C LEU A 140 0.34 -11.11 4.59
N THR A 141 1.08 -11.42 5.66
CA THR A 141 0.50 -11.72 6.98
C THR A 141 -0.25 -10.50 7.54
N ALA A 142 0.33 -9.31 7.48
CA ALA A 142 -0.31 -8.08 7.95
C ALA A 142 -1.61 -7.77 7.17
N TRP A 143 -1.58 -7.98 5.85
CA TRP A 143 -2.77 -7.90 5.00
C TRP A 143 -3.81 -8.94 5.40
N GLY A 144 -3.43 -10.22 5.48
CA GLY A 144 -4.32 -11.33 5.83
C GLY A 144 -4.99 -11.10 7.19
N LEU A 145 -4.25 -10.69 8.21
CA LEU A 145 -4.82 -10.34 9.52
C LEU A 145 -5.82 -9.17 9.43
N THR A 146 -5.56 -8.20 8.57
CA THR A 146 -6.46 -7.05 8.36
C THR A 146 -7.73 -7.46 7.62
N TRP A 147 -7.61 -8.37 6.65
CA TRP A 147 -8.74 -8.97 5.94
C TRP A 147 -9.60 -9.88 6.83
N HIS A 148 -9.01 -10.70 7.70
CA HIS A 148 -9.78 -11.53 8.63
C HIS A 148 -10.52 -10.70 9.70
N THR A 149 -9.99 -9.53 10.05
CA THR A 149 -10.72 -8.61 10.94
C THR A 149 -11.99 -8.08 10.25
N MET A 150 -11.94 -7.88 8.92
CA MET A 150 -13.05 -7.42 8.08
C MET A 150 -14.25 -8.37 8.11
N THR A 151 -14.03 -9.68 7.93
CA THR A 151 -15.13 -10.66 7.90
C THR A 151 -15.87 -10.71 9.23
N LYS A 152 -15.17 -10.51 10.34
CA LYS A 152 -15.77 -10.45 11.67
C LYS A 152 -16.53 -9.14 11.94
N THR A 153 -16.01 -7.98 11.52
CA THR A 153 -16.71 -6.70 11.74
C THR A 153 -17.86 -6.46 10.76
N MET A 154 -17.73 -6.89 9.50
CA MET A 154 -18.79 -6.73 8.49
C MET A 154 -19.90 -7.77 8.59
N GLY A 155 -19.60 -8.98 9.10
CA GLY A 155 -20.64 -9.97 9.43
C GLY A 155 -21.65 -9.48 10.47
N CYS A 156 -21.31 -8.44 11.24
CA CYS A 156 -22.21 -7.79 12.20
C CYS A 156 -23.05 -6.64 11.58
N ASP A 157 -22.69 -6.15 10.39
CA ASP A 157 -23.38 -5.04 9.72
C ASP A 157 -24.22 -5.49 8.51
N SER A 158 -23.96 -6.67 7.92
CA SER A 158 -24.80 -7.22 6.84
C SER A 158 -26.22 -7.55 7.31
N GLU A 159 -26.42 -7.87 8.58
CA GLU A 159 -27.75 -8.09 9.19
C GLU A 159 -28.51 -6.77 9.47
N ARG A 160 -27.82 -5.63 9.60
CA ARG A 160 -28.49 -4.33 9.87
C ARG A 160 -28.95 -3.59 8.63
N ARG A 161 -28.32 -3.84 7.47
CA ARG A 161 -28.77 -3.24 6.19
C ARG A 161 -30.07 -3.86 5.68
N SER A 162 -30.41 -5.09 6.06
CA SER A 162 -31.70 -5.71 5.74
C SER A 162 -32.83 -5.25 6.67
N GLU A 163 -32.54 -4.75 7.87
CA GLU A 163 -33.55 -4.21 8.80
C GLU A 163 -33.90 -2.73 8.52
N SER A 164 -32.95 -1.93 8.04
CA SER A 164 -33.18 -0.50 7.76
C SER A 164 -33.99 -0.23 6.48
N HIS A 165 -34.29 -1.25 5.67
CA HIS A 165 -35.28 -1.19 4.59
C HIS A 165 -36.68 -1.67 4.97
N LYS A 166 -36.90 -2.15 6.20
CA LYS A 166 -38.23 -2.58 6.68
C LYS A 166 -38.98 -1.55 7.53
N LEU A 167 -38.38 -0.40 7.87
CA LEU A 167 -38.96 0.59 8.79
C LEU A 167 -39.22 1.97 8.15
N GLY A 168 -39.54 2.03 6.87
CA GLY A 168 -39.78 3.30 6.18
C GLY A 168 -40.92 3.22 5.16
N ARG A 169 -42.16 3.08 5.64
CA ARG A 169 -43.41 3.53 4.97
C ARG A 169 -44.61 3.31 5.90
N SER A 170 -44.84 4.28 6.78
CA SER A 170 -46.17 4.61 7.28
C SER A 170 -46.25 6.13 7.21
N SER A 171 -46.95 6.61 6.19
CA SER A 171 -47.26 8.00 5.94
C SER A 171 -48.77 8.13 6.13
N ASP A 172 -49.19 8.35 7.38
CA ASP A 172 -50.54 8.80 7.68
C ASP A 172 -50.48 10.30 8.03
N TRP A 173 -50.69 11.10 6.98
CA TRP A 173 -51.19 12.46 7.08
C TRP A 173 -52.38 12.52 6.12
N GLY A 174 -53.60 12.59 6.65
CA GLY A 174 -54.78 12.69 5.81
C GLY A 174 -56.12 12.58 6.54
N LEU A 175 -56.54 13.73 7.09
CA LEU A 175 -57.91 14.19 7.43
C LEU A 175 -58.62 13.58 8.65
#